data_AF-A0A959R2N7-F1
#
_entry.id   AF-A0A959R2N7-F1
#
_cell.length_a   1.000
_cell.length_b   1.000
_cell.length_c   1.000
_cell.angle_alpha   90.00
_cell.angle_beta   90.00
_cell.angle_gamma   90.00
#
_symmetry.space_group_name_H-M   'P 1'
#
loop_
_entity.id
_entity.type
_entity.pdbx_description
1 polymer ?
#
loop_
_entity_poly.entity_id
_entity_poly.type
_entity_poly.pdbx_seq_one_letter_code
_entity_poly.pdbx_strand_id
1 'polypeptide(L)'
;MSYELKTYNGSTEAVIDDNCGISKFYAIANTLAKDLKVKFLNQVDDAETLDWDFQYRGQFLTLHYNIFNGVSIYPQQRKNNSVKNNLVMEVAHFLEHRVY
;
A
#
# COMPACT_ATOMS: atom_id res chain seq x y z
N MET A 1 -14.40 -3.50 2.47
CA MET A 1 -13.18 -4.07 3.09
C MET A 1 -12.93 -3.31 4.37
N SER A 2 -12.28 -3.91 5.34
CA SER A 2 -11.73 -3.21 6.50
C SER A 2 -10.22 -3.39 6.45
N TYR A 3 -9.45 -2.32 6.57
CA TYR A 3 -8.00 -2.43 6.62
C TYR A 3 -7.52 -2.60 8.07
N GLU A 4 -6.47 -3.38 8.28
CA GLU A 4 -5.83 -3.51 9.59
C GLU A 4 -4.54 -2.69 9.63
N LEU A 5 -4.39 -1.85 10.66
CA LEU A 5 -3.14 -1.13 10.90
C LEU A 5 -2.22 -1.98 11.76
N LYS A 6 -1.13 -2.48 11.15
CA LYS A 6 -0.04 -3.15 11.87
C LYS A 6 1.09 -2.14 12.07
N THR A 7 1.46 -1.87 13.31
CA THR A 7 2.60 -0.99 13.61
C THR A 7 3.78 -1.84 14.04
N TYR A 8 4.75 -2.04 13.16
CA TYR A 8 5.96 -2.83 13.48
C TYR A 8 7.16 -1.90 13.62
N ASN A 9 7.82 -1.93 14.78
CA ASN A 9 9.06 -1.20 15.05
C ASN A 9 9.08 0.28 14.60
N GLY A 10 7.97 1.00 14.80
CA GLY A 10 7.87 2.44 14.53
C GLY A 10 7.47 2.83 13.10
N SER A 11 6.99 1.90 12.28
CA SER A 11 6.37 2.18 10.97
C SER A 11 4.95 1.61 10.91
N THR A 12 4.01 2.39 10.36
CA THR A 12 2.62 1.97 10.16
C THR A 12 2.46 1.29 8.81
N GLU A 13 1.95 0.06 8.83
CA GLU A 13 1.52 -0.72 7.67
C GLU A 13 0.00 -0.82 7.70
N ALA A 14 -0.65 -0.53 6.57
CA ALA A 14 -2.07 -0.79 6.37
C ALA A 14 -2.23 -2.05 5.52
N VAL A 15 -2.74 -3.12 6.12
CA VAL A 15 -3.15 -4.33 5.41
C VAL A 15 -4.52 -4.07 4.80
N ILE A 16 -4.58 -4.00 3.47
CA ILE A 16 -5.80 -3.60 2.74
C ILE A 16 -6.76 -4.79 2.62
N ASP A 17 -6.23 -5.97 2.32
CA ASP A 17 -7.00 -7.20 2.20
C ASP A 17 -6.08 -8.41 2.45
N ASP A 18 -6.37 -9.14 3.53
CA ASP A 18 -5.65 -10.34 3.95
C ASP A 18 -6.11 -11.56 3.14
N ASN A 19 -5.17 -12.39 2.66
CA ASN A 19 -5.45 -13.58 1.83
C ASN A 19 -6.18 -13.29 0.49
N CYS A 20 -5.87 -12.17 -0.16
CA CYS A 20 -6.36 -11.87 -1.50
C CYS A 20 -5.38 -12.29 -2.62
N GLY A 21 -5.90 -12.57 -3.81
CA GLY A 21 -5.09 -12.93 -4.97
C GLY A 21 -4.48 -11.71 -5.68
N ILE A 22 -3.46 -11.97 -6.50
CA ILE A 22 -2.72 -10.98 -7.29
C ILE A 22 -3.61 -10.06 -8.15
N SER A 23 -4.78 -10.53 -8.58
CA SER A 23 -5.76 -9.71 -9.32
C SER A 23 -6.22 -8.48 -8.52
N LYS A 24 -6.35 -8.62 -7.20
CA LYS A 24 -6.75 -7.52 -6.33
C LYS A 24 -5.62 -6.52 -6.10
N PHE A 25 -4.36 -6.98 -6.05
CA PHE A 25 -3.20 -6.09 -6.08
C PHE A 25 -3.23 -5.18 -7.31
N TYR A 26 -3.40 -5.75 -8.50
CA TYR A 26 -3.46 -4.95 -9.73
C TYR A 26 -4.67 -4.02 -9.78
N ALA A 27 -5.82 -4.44 -9.24
CA ALA A 27 -6.99 -3.57 -9.12
C ALA A 27 -6.69 -2.36 -8.22
N ILE A 28 -6.09 -2.58 -7.05
CA ILE A 28 -5.66 -1.51 -6.13
C ILE A 28 -4.63 -0.61 -6.80
N ALA A 29 -3.60 -1.17 -7.44
CA ALA A 29 -2.58 -0.40 -8.13
C ALA A 29 -3.19 0.50 -9.23
N ASN A 30 -4.16 -0.02 -9.99
CA ASN A 30 -4.89 0.73 -11.00
C ASN A 30 -5.73 1.87 -10.40
N THR A 31 -6.41 1.62 -9.28
CA THR A 31 -7.18 2.62 -8.52
C THR A 31 -6.26 3.74 -8.03
N LEU A 32 -5.11 3.41 -7.45
CA LEU A 32 -4.12 4.40 -7.01
C LEU A 32 -3.62 5.24 -8.21
N ALA A 33 -3.28 4.61 -9.33
CA ALA A 33 -2.77 5.31 -10.51
C ALA A 33 -3.84 6.19 -11.18
N LYS A 34 -5.10 5.77 -11.22
CA LYS A 34 -6.19 6.51 -11.87
C LYS A 34 -6.75 7.62 -10.99
N ASP A 35 -7.08 7.30 -9.74
CA ASP A 35 -7.82 8.21 -8.89
C ASP A 35 -6.91 9.10 -8.03
N LEU A 36 -5.85 8.53 -7.43
CA LEU A 36 -4.85 9.31 -6.70
C LEU A 36 -3.75 9.87 -7.60
N LYS A 37 -3.76 9.50 -8.89
CA LYS A 37 -2.80 9.96 -9.91
C LYS A 37 -1.35 9.70 -9.50
N VAL A 38 -1.10 8.64 -8.73
CA VAL A 38 0.26 8.27 -8.35
C VAL A 38 0.98 7.64 -9.53
N LYS A 39 2.30 7.79 -9.55
CA LYS A 39 3.18 7.11 -10.49
C LYS A 39 4.00 6.09 -9.72
N PHE A 40 3.97 4.85 -10.19
CA PHE A 40 4.87 3.81 -9.71
C PHE A 40 6.26 4.06 -10.28
N LEU A 41 7.26 4.10 -9.40
CA LEU A 41 8.63 4.49 -9.70
C LEU A 41 9.58 3.29 -9.74
N ASN A 42 9.31 2.29 -8.90
CA ASN A 42 10.05 1.05 -8.84
C ASN A 42 9.04 -0.10 -8.69
N GLN A 43 9.21 -1.16 -9.47
CA GLN A 43 8.31 -2.31 -9.51
C GLN A 43 9.19 -3.54 -9.47
N VAL A 44 9.19 -4.21 -8.32
CA VAL A 44 9.95 -5.44 -8.10
C VAL A 44 8.96 -6.58 -8.06
N ASP A 45 9.00 -7.41 -9.09
CA ASP A 45 8.14 -8.57 -9.22
C ASP A 45 8.96 -9.83 -8.94
N ASP A 46 8.77 -10.42 -7.77
CA ASP A 46 9.38 -11.69 -7.36
C ASP A 46 8.38 -12.85 -7.53
N ALA A 47 8.82 -14.09 -7.29
CA ALA A 47 7.98 -15.28 -7.43
C ALA A 47 6.79 -15.29 -6.44
N GLU A 48 6.99 -14.75 -5.23
CA GLU A 48 6.01 -14.80 -4.14
C GLU A 48 5.52 -13.41 -3.71
N THR A 49 6.22 -12.34 -4.11
CA THR A 49 5.94 -10.98 -3.66
C THR A 49 6.02 -9.96 -4.79
N LEU A 50 5.22 -8.91 -4.70
CA LEU A 50 5.34 -7.72 -5.55
C LEU A 50 5.54 -6.50 -4.67
N ASP A 51 6.56 -5.69 -4.95
CA ASP A 51 6.85 -4.45 -4.24
C ASP A 51 6.90 -3.29 -5.21
N TRP A 52 5.82 -2.50 -5.21
CA TRP A 52 5.64 -1.37 -6.12
C TRP A 52 5.72 -0.06 -5.35
N ASP A 53 6.83 0.65 -5.51
CA ASP A 53 7.04 1.96 -4.89
C ASP A 53 6.36 3.06 -5.69
N PHE A 54 5.70 3.97 -5.00
CA PHE A 54 5.07 5.15 -5.58
C PHE A 54 5.25 6.36 -4.70
N GLN A 55 5.17 7.54 -5.32
CA GLN A 55 5.19 8.80 -4.58
C GLN A 55 3.77 9.31 -4.37
N TYR A 56 3.43 9.62 -3.11
CA TYR A 56 2.19 10.28 -2.73
C TYR A 56 2.51 11.48 -1.83
N ARG A 57 2.06 12.67 -2.23
CA ARG A 57 2.28 13.95 -1.51
C ARG A 57 3.74 14.18 -1.06
N GLY A 58 4.68 13.86 -1.94
CA GLY A 58 6.11 14.06 -1.69
C GLY A 58 6.78 12.99 -0.81
N GLN A 59 6.04 11.97 -0.36
CA GLN A 59 6.57 10.83 0.39
C GLN A 59 6.54 9.55 -0.47
N PHE A 60 7.48 8.65 -0.22
CA PHE A 60 7.55 7.35 -0.88
C PHE A 60 6.84 6.29 -0.05
N LEU A 61 5.87 5.63 -0.67
CA LEU A 61 5.11 4.52 -0.13
C LEU A 61 5.34 3.29 -1.03
N THR A 62 5.20 2.12 -0.44
CA THR A 62 5.31 0.84 -1.15
C THR A 62 3.96 0.15 -1.06
N LEU A 63 3.42 -0.24 -2.22
CA LEU A 63 2.32 -1.19 -2.32
C LEU A 63 2.94 -2.57 -2.39
N HIS A 64 2.71 -3.36 -1.36
CA HIS A 64 3.26 -4.70 -1.20
C HIS A 64 2.18 -5.74 -1.42
N TYR A 65 2.55 -6.80 -2.14
CA TYR A 65 1.77 -8.02 -2.24
C TYR A 65 2.62 -9.20 -1.79
N ASN A 66 1.98 -10.12 -1.09
CA ASN A 66 2.54 -11.42 -0.76
C ASN A 66 1.45 -12.49 -0.93
N ILE A 67 1.78 -13.60 -1.57
CA ILE A 67 0.82 -14.70 -1.80
C ILE A 67 0.21 -15.28 -0.50
N PHE A 68 0.88 -15.12 0.65
CA PHE A 68 0.43 -15.58 1.95
C PHE A 68 -0.31 -14.51 2.76
N ASN A 69 0.07 -13.23 2.61
CA ASN A 69 -0.43 -12.14 3.46
C ASN A 69 -1.35 -11.14 2.73
N GLY A 70 -1.59 -11.35 1.43
CA GLY A 70 -2.41 -10.46 0.62
C GLY A 70 -1.71 -9.15 0.28
N VAL A 71 -2.45 -8.04 0.36
CA VAL A 71 -1.97 -6.70 -0.06
C VAL A 71 -1.84 -5.76 1.12
N SER A 72 -0.71 -5.08 1.23
CA SER A 72 -0.45 -4.06 2.23
C SER A 72 0.22 -2.81 1.67
N ILE A 73 0.17 -1.71 2.42
CA ILE A 73 0.83 -0.44 2.09
C ILE A 73 1.63 0.03 3.29
N TYR A 74 2.89 0.40 3.07
CA TYR A 74 3.77 0.91 4.12
C TYR A 74 4.73 1.99 3.59
N PRO A 75 5.33 2.83 4.46
CA PRO A 75 6.28 3.85 4.03
C PRO A 75 7.64 3.22 3.75
N GLN A 76 8.28 3.59 2.64
CA GLN A 76 9.58 3.03 2.23
C GLN A 76 10.68 3.32 3.27
N GLN A 77 10.60 4.47 3.93
CA GLN A 77 11.53 4.87 4.98
C GLN A 77 10.94 4.62 6.36
N ARG A 78 11.49 3.62 7.07
CA ARG A 78 11.08 3.21 8.42
C ARG A 78 11.32 4.22 9.56
N LYS A 79 11.89 5.40 9.26
CA LYS A 79 12.03 6.47 10.25
C LYS A 79 10.66 7.08 10.52
N ASN A 80 10.18 6.85 11.74
CA ASN A 80 8.90 7.28 12.28
C ASN A 80 8.73 8.79 12.08
N ASN A 81 7.86 9.17 11.15
CA ASN A 81 7.42 10.54 10.96
C ASN A 81 5.90 10.48 10.95
N SER A 82 5.26 11.19 11.89
CA SER A 82 3.79 11.19 12.03
C SER A 82 3.08 11.49 10.70
N VAL A 83 3.71 12.31 9.86
CA VAL A 83 3.26 12.62 8.50
C VAL A 83 3.16 11.37 7.62
N LYS A 84 4.15 10.46 7.66
CA LYS A 84 4.15 9.25 6.82
C LYS A 84 3.05 8.27 7.23
N ASN A 85 2.85 8.11 8.54
CA ASN A 85 1.79 7.23 9.06
C ASN A 85 0.41 7.78 8.67
N ASN A 86 0.21 9.10 8.73
CA ASN A 86 -1.02 9.73 8.27
C ASN A 86 -1.29 9.51 6.78
N LEU A 87 -0.25 9.53 5.93
CA LEU A 87 -0.42 9.26 4.50
C LEU A 87 -0.79 7.81 4.21
N VAL A 88 -0.23 6.85 4.96
CA VAL A 88 -0.62 5.44 4.84
C VAL A 88 -2.10 5.26 5.22
N MET A 89 -2.53 5.87 6.32
CA MET A 89 -3.95 5.84 6.72
C MET A 89 -4.86 6.52 5.70
N GLU A 90 -4.43 7.64 5.13
CA GLU A 90 -5.21 8.34 4.11
C GLU A 90 -5.40 7.49 2.85
N VAL A 91 -4.34 6.84 2.37
CA VAL A 91 -4.42 5.93 1.23
C VAL A 91 -5.30 4.71 1.56
N ALA A 92 -5.17 4.14 2.75
CA ALA A 92 -5.99 3.02 3.18
C ALA A 92 -7.49 3.36 3.25
N HIS A 93 -7.84 4.49 3.88
CA HIS A 93 -9.21 5.01 3.90
C HIS A 93 -9.74 5.31 2.50
N PHE A 94 -8.91 5.86 1.62
CA PHE A 94 -9.31 6.12 0.24
C PHE A 94 -9.68 4.83 -0.49
N LEU A 95 -8.86 3.78 -0.36
CA LEU A 95 -9.11 2.48 -0.97
C LEU A 95 -10.36 1.81 -0.40
N GLU A 96 -10.60 1.92 0.91
CA GLU A 96 -11.80 1.40 1.56
C GLU A 96 -13.10 1.93 0.94
N HIS A 97 -13.13 3.22 0.56
CA HIS A 97 -14.31 3.88 -0.01
C HIS A 97 -14.47 3.70 -1.53
N ARG A 98 -13.46 3.19 -2.23
CA ARG A 98 -13.43 3.13 -3.71
C ARG A 98 -13.50 1.72 -4.28
N VAL A 99 -13.16 0.70 -3.50
CA VAL A 99 -13.18 -0.70 -3.96
C VAL A 99 -14.61 -1.30 -3.86
N TYR A 100 -15.65 -0.45 -3.76
CA TYR A 100 -17.07 -0.78 -3.93
C TYR A 100 -17.80 0.31 -4.74
#